data_AF-A0A7H4MSS6-F1
#
_entry.id   AF-A0A7H4MSS6-F1
#
_cell.length_a   1.000
_cell.length_b   1.000
_cell.length_c   1.000
_cell.angle_alpha   90.00
_cell.angle_beta   90.00
_cell.angle_gamma   90.00
#
_symmetry.space_group_name_H-M   'P 1'
#
loop_
_entity.id
_entity.type
_entity.pdbx_description
1 polymer ?
#
loop_
_entity_poly.entity_id
_entity_poly.type
_entity_poly.pdbx_seq_one_letter_code
_entity_poly.pdbx_strand_id
1 'polypeptide(L)'
;MTHSVPDVDTLVDIYRQQRVDKVHVRDEHYSTKITRKYPGFVVVRNNHDQVMSLVGEINRLRDKFADAVKAITHYQDSRSEILHQVYPWLVTLQVSRNIRIVTEQIRSLGFTWQIPVIHKFTRLETVIDRLRREIIGAPAGYQSDKTGC
;
A
#
# COMPACT_ATOMS: atom_id res chain seq x y z
N MET A 1 30.14 -1.07 7.07
CA MET A 1 28.98 -1.71 7.73
C MET A 1 28.66 -2.97 6.96
N THR A 2 28.93 -4.13 7.55
CA THR A 2 28.55 -5.44 7.00
C THR A 2 27.05 -5.63 7.21
N HIS A 3 26.25 -5.24 6.22
CA HIS A 3 24.83 -5.61 6.22
C HIS A 3 24.75 -7.12 6.02
N SER A 4 24.33 -7.85 7.06
CA SER A 4 23.95 -9.25 6.92
C SER A 4 22.87 -9.33 5.84
N VAL A 5 23.10 -10.17 4.85
CA VAL A 5 22.06 -10.50 3.86
C VAL A 5 20.94 -11.19 4.65
N PRO A 6 19.69 -10.69 4.60
CA PRO A 6 18.59 -11.33 5.29
C PRO A 6 18.40 -12.73 4.72
N ASP A 7 18.08 -13.67 5.61
CA ASP A 7 17.80 -15.04 5.20
C ASP A 7 16.55 -15.12 4.31
N VAL A 8 16.45 -16.18 3.52
CA VAL A 8 15.30 -16.43 2.64
C VAL A 8 13.99 -16.45 3.43
N ASP A 9 13.98 -17.01 4.64
CA ASP A 9 12.79 -17.04 5.48
C ASP A 9 12.33 -15.64 5.85
N THR A 10 13.27 -14.73 6.16
CA THR A 10 12.94 -13.33 6.43
C THR A 10 12.33 -12.64 5.21
N LEU A 11 12.83 -12.92 4.00
CA LEU A 11 12.24 -12.37 2.76
C LEU A 11 10.83 -12.90 2.51
N VAL A 12 10.61 -14.20 2.76
CA VAL A 12 9.29 -14.83 2.64
C VAL A 12 8.31 -14.22 3.65
N ASP A 13 8.75 -14.02 4.89
CA ASP A 13 7.93 -13.42 5.95
C ASP A 13 7.50 -12.00 5.59
N ILE A 14 8.40 -11.20 5.00
CA ILE A 14 8.07 -9.85 4.51
C ILE A 14 6.91 -9.89 3.50
N TYR A 15 6.91 -10.84 2.56
CA TYR A 15 5.83 -10.96 1.56
C TYR A 15 4.55 -11.58 2.12
N ARG A 16 4.65 -12.36 3.21
CA ARG A 16 3.50 -12.93 3.93
C ARG A 16 2.87 -11.95 4.90
N GLN A 17 3.57 -10.89 5.30
CA GLN A 17 3.08 -9.86 6.21
C GLN A 17 2.01 -8.96 5.56
N GLN A 18 0.81 -9.52 5.42
CA GLN A 18 -0.36 -8.87 4.84
C GLN A 18 -1.34 -8.35 5.89
N ARG A 19 -1.15 -8.74 7.14
CA ARG A 19 -1.99 -8.40 8.29
C ARG A 19 -1.13 -7.86 9.43
N VAL A 20 -1.78 -7.15 10.34
CA VAL A 20 -1.17 -6.73 11.61
C VAL A 20 -1.43 -7.82 12.65
N ASP A 21 -0.37 -8.45 13.14
CA ASP A 21 -0.50 -9.46 14.20
C ASP A 21 -0.81 -8.79 15.53
N LYS A 22 -1.87 -9.26 16.20
CA LYS A 22 -2.35 -8.72 17.49
C LYS A 22 -1.27 -8.70 18.58
N VAL A 23 -0.30 -9.61 18.53
CA VAL A 23 0.78 -9.72 19.53
C VAL A 23 1.74 -8.52 19.45
N HIS A 24 1.98 -7.99 18.24
CA HIS A 24 2.91 -6.87 18.02
C HIS A 24 2.30 -5.49 18.28
N VAL A 25 0.98 -5.39 18.51
CA VAL A 25 0.29 -4.11 18.77
C VAL A 25 0.56 -3.61 20.20
N ARG A 26 1.01 -4.48 21.12
CA ARG A 26 1.23 -4.12 22.52
C ARG A 26 2.58 -3.47 22.81
N ASP A 27 3.63 -3.76 22.03
CA ASP A 27 5.00 -3.41 22.41
C ASP A 27 5.71 -2.37 21.52
N GLU A 28 5.14 -1.98 20.37
CA GLU A 28 5.69 -0.86 19.58
C GLU A 28 4.56 -0.05 18.92
N HIS A 29 4.80 1.25 18.72
CA HIS A 29 3.92 2.15 17.96
C HIS A 29 3.87 1.75 16.47
N TYR A 30 3.19 0.65 16.17
CA TYR A 30 3.06 0.12 14.82
C TYR A 30 2.04 0.94 14.03
N SER A 31 2.53 1.76 13.09
CA SER A 31 1.65 2.49 12.18
C SER A 31 1.10 1.55 11.11
N THR A 32 -0.23 1.44 11.03
CA THR A 32 -0.93 0.77 9.92
C THR A 32 -1.08 1.66 8.69
N LYS A 33 -0.82 2.96 8.86
CA LYS A 33 -0.83 3.97 7.78
C LYS A 33 0.50 4.03 7.02
N ILE A 34 1.62 3.80 7.70
CA ILE A 34 2.95 3.80 7.08
C ILE A 34 3.28 2.39 6.60
N THR A 35 3.43 2.25 5.28
CA THR A 35 3.83 0.97 4.67
C THR A 35 5.30 0.69 4.95
N ARG A 36 5.60 -0.46 5.58
CA ARG A 36 6.98 -0.96 5.68
C ARG A 36 7.52 -1.27 4.29
N LYS A 37 8.67 -0.70 3.97
CA LYS A 37 9.35 -0.88 2.67
C LYS A 37 10.70 -1.50 2.91
N TYR A 38 10.96 -2.59 2.20
CA TYR A 38 12.24 -3.29 2.18
C TYR A 38 12.84 -3.13 0.78
N PRO A 39 13.66 -2.09 0.54
CA PRO A 39 14.37 -1.97 -0.73
C PRO A 39 15.41 -3.08 -0.83
N GLY A 40 15.44 -3.75 -1.97
CA GLY A 40 16.34 -4.88 -2.22
C GLY A 40 16.03 -5.55 -3.55
N PHE A 41 16.85 -6.53 -3.89
CA PHE A 41 16.65 -7.39 -5.06
C PHE A 41 17.04 -8.82 -4.72
N VAL A 42 16.42 -9.77 -5.43
CA VAL A 42 16.72 -11.20 -5.34
C VAL A 42 17.16 -11.66 -6.73
N VAL A 43 18.30 -12.34 -6.80
CA VAL A 43 18.80 -12.90 -8.05
C VAL A 43 18.46 -14.38 -8.10
N VAL A 44 17.65 -14.75 -9.07
CA VAL A 44 17.27 -16.14 -9.34
C VAL A 44 18.21 -16.66 -10.43
N ARG A 45 19.10 -17.60 -10.08
CA ARG A 45 20.09 -18.15 -11.02
C ARG A 45 19.54 -19.31 -11.88
N ASN A 46 18.58 -20.07 -11.33
CA ASN A 46 17.99 -21.25 -11.95
C ASN A 46 16.46 -21.16 -11.93
N ASN A 47 15.77 -21.96 -12.75
CA ASN A 47 14.30 -22.05 -12.78
C ASN A 47 13.57 -20.74 -13.13
N HIS A 48 14.15 -19.94 -14.04
CA HIS A 48 13.60 -18.65 -14.44
C HIS A 48 12.12 -18.74 -14.87
N ASP A 49 11.79 -19.66 -15.77
CA ASP A 49 10.44 -19.80 -16.31
C ASP A 49 9.41 -20.18 -15.22
N GLN A 50 9.80 -21.05 -14.30
CA GLN A 50 8.95 -21.45 -13.18
C GLN A 50 8.69 -20.27 -12.24
N VAL A 51 9.74 -19.49 -11.91
CA VAL A 51 9.60 -18.31 -11.05
C VAL A 51 8.75 -17.24 -11.75
N MET A 52 8.96 -17.02 -13.05
CA MET A 52 8.16 -16.11 -13.87
C MET A 52 6.68 -16.50 -13.86
N SER A 53 6.39 -17.79 -14.06
CA SER A 53 5.03 -18.32 -14.04
C SER A 53 4.36 -18.13 -12.67
N LEU A 54 5.06 -18.49 -11.58
CA LEU A 54 4.55 -18.36 -10.22
C LEU A 54 4.28 -16.90 -9.83
N VAL A 55 5.22 -16.00 -10.11
CA VAL A 55 5.03 -14.58 -9.81
C VAL A 55 3.95 -13.97 -10.70
N GLY A 56 3.84 -14.38 -11.96
CA GLY A 56 2.76 -14.00 -12.85
C GLY A 56 1.39 -14.36 -12.25
N GLU A 57 1.24 -15.59 -11.74
CA GLU A 57 0.00 -16.02 -11.10
C GLU A 57 -0.28 -15.26 -9.79
N ILE A 58 0.73 -15.06 -8.95
CA ILE A 58 0.58 -14.27 -7.72
C ILE A 58 0.10 -12.85 -8.04
N ASN A 59 0.73 -12.17 -9.01
CA ASN A 59 0.34 -10.82 -9.39
C ASN A 59 -1.07 -10.78 -9.99
N ARG A 60 -1.45 -11.78 -10.82
CA ARG A 60 -2.81 -11.91 -11.34
C ARG A 60 -3.84 -12.03 -10.22
N LEU A 61 -3.56 -12.80 -9.18
CA LEU A 61 -4.44 -12.94 -8.01
C LEU A 61 -4.52 -11.65 -7.19
N ARG A 62 -3.41 -10.92 -7.04
CA ARG A 62 -3.39 -9.60 -6.39
C ARG A 62 -4.20 -8.57 -7.15
N ASP A 63 -4.09 -8.55 -8.48
CA ASP A 63 -4.86 -7.64 -9.33
C ASP A 63 -6.37 -7.95 -9.22
N LYS A 64 -6.75 -9.24 -9.28
CA LYS A 64 -8.14 -9.67 -9.04
C LYS A 64 -8.66 -9.24 -7.67
N PHE A 65 -7.85 -9.38 -6.62
CA PHE A 65 -8.21 -8.90 -5.29
C PHE A 65 -8.42 -7.37 -5.29
N ALA A 66 -7.50 -6.61 -5.89
CA ALA A 66 -7.60 -5.16 -5.96
C ALA A 66 -8.85 -4.70 -6.71
N ASP A 67 -9.21 -5.38 -7.79
CA ASP A 67 -10.41 -5.09 -8.57
C ASP A 67 -11.68 -5.48 -7.83
N ALA A 68 -11.69 -6.62 -7.13
CA ALA A 68 -12.79 -6.99 -6.25
C ALA A 68 -13.01 -5.93 -5.15
N VAL A 69 -11.94 -5.45 -4.50
CA VAL A 69 -12.03 -4.39 -3.48
C VAL A 69 -12.58 -3.08 -4.05
N LYS A 70 -12.15 -2.69 -5.26
CA LYS A 70 -12.69 -1.50 -5.94
C LYS A 70 -14.17 -1.66 -6.28
N ALA A 71 -14.61 -2.87 -6.61
CA ALA A 71 -15.98 -3.19 -7.01
C ALA A 71 -16.96 -3.28 -5.83
N ILE A 72 -16.49 -3.41 -4.58
CA ILE A 72 -17.36 -3.45 -3.38
C ILE A 72 -18.31 -2.25 -3.33
N THR A 73 -17.79 -1.05 -3.61
CA THR A 73 -18.58 0.19 -3.59
C THR A 73 -17.89 1.28 -4.39
N HIS A 74 -18.69 2.20 -4.93
CA HIS A 74 -18.20 3.41 -5.57
C HIS A 74 -17.59 4.41 -4.56
N TYR A 75 -17.96 4.32 -3.28
CA TYR A 75 -17.48 5.23 -2.23
C TYR A 75 -16.15 4.76 -1.63
N GLN A 76 -15.08 5.52 -1.85
CA GLN A 76 -13.73 5.14 -1.42
C GLN A 76 -13.63 4.92 0.10
N ASP A 77 -14.28 5.77 0.90
CA ASP A 77 -14.16 5.73 2.37
C ASP A 77 -14.83 4.49 2.96
N SER A 78 -15.96 4.06 2.40
CA SER A 78 -16.69 2.87 2.85
C SER A 78 -16.02 1.55 2.45
N ARG A 79 -15.11 1.56 1.45
CA ARG A 79 -14.41 0.32 1.02
C ARG A 79 -13.59 -0.30 2.15
N SER A 80 -12.89 0.54 2.91
CA SER A 80 -12.05 0.05 4.00
C SER A 80 -12.90 -0.60 5.08
N GLU A 81 -14.00 0.05 5.48
CA GLU A 81 -14.89 -0.44 6.52
C GLU A 81 -15.51 -1.80 6.15
N ILE A 82 -16.07 -1.92 4.94
CA ILE A 82 -16.67 -3.16 4.46
C ILE A 82 -15.62 -4.27 4.36
N LEU A 83 -14.43 -3.96 3.83
CA LEU A 83 -13.34 -4.93 3.71
C LEU A 83 -12.91 -5.46 5.08
N HIS A 84 -12.83 -4.58 6.09
CA HIS A 84 -12.40 -4.95 7.44
C HIS A 84 -13.47 -5.71 8.25
N GLN A 85 -14.74 -5.65 7.86
CA GLN A 85 -15.79 -6.53 8.41
C GLN A 85 -15.54 -8.01 8.04
N VAL A 86 -15.06 -8.27 6.82
CA VAL A 86 -14.77 -9.63 6.32
C VAL A 86 -13.34 -10.06 6.64
N TYR A 87 -12.37 -9.16 6.47
CA TYR A 87 -10.96 -9.41 6.72
C TYR A 87 -10.39 -8.37 7.70
N PRO A 88 -10.60 -8.56 9.02
CA PRO A 88 -10.04 -7.67 10.03
C PRO A 88 -8.51 -7.57 9.93
N TRP A 89 -7.96 -6.38 10.20
CA TRP A 89 -6.52 -6.11 10.25
C TRP A 89 -5.75 -6.30 8.95
N LEU A 90 -6.46 -6.45 7.83
CA LEU A 90 -5.84 -6.53 6.53
C LEU A 90 -5.24 -5.20 6.12
N VAL A 91 -3.99 -5.21 5.68
CA VAL A 91 -3.33 -4.04 5.11
C VAL A 91 -3.49 -4.09 3.59
N THR A 92 -4.57 -3.48 3.08
CA THR A 92 -4.99 -3.58 1.67
C THR A 92 -3.85 -3.29 0.68
N LEU A 93 -3.05 -2.25 0.96
CA LEU A 93 -1.92 -1.87 0.11
C LEU A 93 -0.82 -2.94 0.05
N GLN A 94 -0.61 -3.73 1.11
CA GLN A 94 0.39 -4.81 1.08
C GLN A 94 -0.10 -6.00 0.26
N VAL A 95 -1.39 -6.31 0.35
CA VAL A 95 -2.01 -7.39 -0.42
C VAL A 95 -2.02 -7.06 -1.90
N SER A 96 -2.38 -5.83 -2.28
CA SER A 96 -2.49 -5.40 -3.67
C SER A 96 -1.16 -5.03 -4.33
N ARG A 97 -0.02 -5.12 -3.62
CA ARG A 97 1.29 -4.71 -4.16
C ARG A 97 1.93 -5.86 -4.93
N ASN A 98 2.10 -5.67 -6.24
CA ASN A 98 2.71 -6.68 -7.11
C ASN A 98 4.22 -6.85 -6.85
N ILE A 99 4.71 -8.08 -7.04
CA ILE A 99 6.13 -8.41 -7.08
C ILE A 99 6.65 -7.94 -8.44
N ARG A 100 7.69 -7.11 -8.42
CA ARG A 100 8.35 -6.66 -9.65
C ARG A 100 9.40 -7.68 -10.06
N ILE A 101 9.37 -8.10 -11.31
CA ILE A 101 10.44 -8.87 -11.94
C ILE A 101 11.07 -8.01 -13.03
N VAL A 102 12.40 -8.08 -13.12
CA VAL A 102 13.17 -7.55 -14.23
C VAL A 102 13.73 -8.74 -14.99
N THR A 103 13.37 -8.87 -16.25
CA THR A 103 13.82 -9.96 -17.15
C THR A 103 15.10 -9.60 -17.90
N GLU A 104 15.40 -8.31 -18.00
CA GLU A 104 16.61 -7.82 -18.65
C GLU A 104 17.85 -8.01 -17.76
N GLN A 105 19.01 -8.21 -18.39
CA GLN A 105 20.26 -8.34 -17.67
C GLN A 105 20.68 -6.99 -17.08
N ILE A 106 20.60 -6.88 -15.76
CA ILE A 106 21.00 -5.67 -15.03
C ILE A 106 22.51 -5.72 -14.75
N ARG A 107 23.25 -4.69 -15.18
CA ARG A 107 24.69 -4.54 -14.86
C ARG A 107 24.94 -3.94 -13.49
N SER A 108 24.12 -2.97 -13.08
CA SER A 108 24.22 -2.27 -11.81
C SER A 108 22.83 -1.81 -11.36
N LEU A 109 22.57 -1.87 -10.06
CA LEU A 109 21.33 -1.43 -9.44
C LEU A 109 21.65 -0.55 -8.22
N GLY A 110 21.05 0.64 -8.17
CA GLY A 110 21.13 1.55 -7.05
C GLY A 110 19.76 1.77 -6.41
N PHE A 111 19.74 2.01 -5.10
CA PHE A 111 18.55 2.42 -4.37
C PHE A 111 18.72 3.86 -3.91
N THR A 112 17.70 4.68 -4.15
CA THR A 112 17.70 6.10 -3.78
C THR A 112 16.41 6.46 -3.05
N TRP A 113 16.49 7.49 -2.21
CA TRP A 113 15.32 8.08 -1.58
C TRP A 113 14.71 9.11 -2.53
N GLN A 114 13.40 9.01 -2.74
CA GLN A 114 12.66 9.97 -3.53
C GLN A 114 11.39 10.38 -2.78
N ILE A 115 11.09 11.68 -2.82
CA ILE A 115 9.81 12.22 -2.38
C ILE A 115 8.95 12.40 -3.63
N PRO A 116 7.96 11.53 -3.89
CA PRO A 116 7.14 11.63 -5.08
C PRO A 116 6.18 12.82 -4.96
N VAL A 117 6.13 13.67 -5.98
CA VAL A 117 5.11 14.71 -6.10
C VAL A 117 3.90 14.11 -6.82
N ILE A 118 2.74 14.10 -6.17
CA ILE A 118 1.50 13.56 -6.74
C ILE A 118 0.74 14.71 -7.41
N HIS A 119 0.77 14.74 -8.74
CA HIS A 119 -0.04 15.66 -9.52
C HIS A 119 -1.43 15.06 -9.76
N LYS A 120 -2.48 15.79 -9.38
CA LYS A 120 -3.87 15.43 -9.69
C LYS A 120 -4.51 16.51 -10.53
N PHE A 121 -4.71 16.22 -11.81
CA PHE A 121 -5.53 17.08 -12.67
C PHE A 121 -6.99 16.94 -12.24
N THR A 122 -7.58 18.03 -11.79
CA THR A 122 -8.97 18.08 -11.35
C THR A 122 -9.68 19.15 -12.17
N ARG A 123 -10.88 18.84 -12.65
CA ARG A 123 -11.68 19.80 -13.42
C ARG A 123 -12.35 20.79 -12.49
N LEU A 124 -12.63 21.99 -12.99
CA LEU A 124 -13.22 23.07 -12.19
C LEU A 124 -14.55 22.64 -11.55
N GLU A 125 -15.40 21.97 -12.31
CA GLU A 125 -16.69 21.47 -11.84
C GLU A 125 -16.55 20.50 -10.66
N THR A 126 -15.56 19.60 -10.71
CA THR A 126 -15.30 18.64 -9.63
C THR A 126 -14.84 19.34 -8.35
N VAL A 127 -14.09 20.44 -8.47
CA VAL A 127 -13.67 21.25 -7.32
C VAL A 127 -14.86 21.98 -6.72
N ILE A 128 -15.71 22.60 -7.55
CA ILE A 128 -16.92 23.30 -7.11
C ILE A 128 -17.87 22.35 -6.37
N ASP A 129 -18.12 21.16 -6.92
CA ASP A 129 -18.99 20.17 -6.29
C ASP A 129 -18.42 19.58 -5.00
N ARG A 130 -17.08 19.50 -4.90
CA ARG A 130 -16.43 19.14 -3.65
C ARG A 130 -16.61 20.23 -2.59
N LEU A 131 -16.35 21.49 -2.94
CA LEU A 131 -16.49 22.62 -2.01
C LEU A 131 -17.93 22.79 -1.54
N ARG A 132 -18.92 22.63 -2.43
CA ARG A 132 -20.34 22.66 -2.06
C ARG A 132 -20.69 21.59 -1.03
N ARG A 133 -20.19 20.36 -1.19
CA ARG A 133 -20.37 19.29 -0.20
C ARG A 133 -19.74 19.61 1.14
N GLU A 134 -18.56 20.23 1.14
CA GLU A 134 -17.88 20.66 2.37
C GLU A 134 -18.65 21.78 3.10
N ILE A 135 -19.24 22.74 2.36
CA ILE A 135 -20.07 23.81 2.94
C ILE A 135 -21.40 23.27 3.50
N ILE A 136 -22.04 22.35 2.79
CA ILE A 136 -23.35 21.78 3.21
C ILE A 136 -23.16 20.75 4.33
N GLY A 137 -22.06 19.99 4.32
CA GLY A 137 -21.77 18.94 5.29
C GLY A 137 -21.10 19.42 6.59
N ALA A 138 -20.63 20.66 6.64
CA ALA A 138 -20.17 21.28 7.87
C ALA A 138 -21.38 21.85 8.64
N PRO A 139 -21.74 21.34 9.83
CA PRO A 139 -22.67 22.08 10.68
C PRO A 139 -22.09 23.46 10.96
N ALA A 140 -22.92 24.50 10.83
CA ALA A 140 -22.55 25.88 11.12
C ALA A 140 -22.06 25.99 12.57
N GLY A 141 -20.74 26.02 12.79
CA GLY A 141 -20.22 26.10 14.15
C GLY A 141 -18.71 25.96 14.37
N TYR A 142 -17.87 25.74 13.35
CA TYR A 142 -16.42 25.72 13.56
C TYR A 142 -15.76 27.04 13.15
N GLN A 143 -16.01 28.09 13.94
CA GLN A 143 -15.11 29.24 13.99
C GLN A 143 -13.90 28.84 14.83
N SER A 144 -12.73 28.73 14.18
CA SER A 144 -11.47 28.71 14.92
C SER A 144 -11.20 30.13 15.45
N ASP A 145 -11.60 30.40 16.69
CA ASP A 145 -10.98 31.46 17.47
C ASP A 145 -9.49 31.11 17.63
N LYS A 146 -8.66 31.81 16.88
CA LYS A 146 -7.24 31.94 17.19
C LYS A 146 -7.00 33.33 17.76
N THR A 147 -7.34 33.46 19.03
CA THR A 147 -6.78 34.44 19.96
C THR A 147 -6.33 33.66 21.19
N GLY A 148 -5.02 33.49 21.37
CA GLY A 148 -4.48 32.93 22.61
C GLY A 148 -3.13 32.24 22.47
N CYS A 149 -2.12 32.93 22.99
CA CYS A 149 -0.71 32.57 23.22
C CYS A 149 0.23 32.50 22.01
#